data_AF-A0A248KK19-F1
#
_entry.id   AF-A0A248KK19-F1
#
_cell.length_a   1.000
_cell.length_b   1.000
_cell.length_c   1.000
_cell.angle_alpha   90.00
_cell.angle_beta   90.00
_cell.angle_gamma   90.00
#
_symmetry.space_group_name_H-M   'P 1'
#
loop_
_entity.id
_entity.type
_entity.pdbx_description
1 polymer ?
#
loop_
_entity_poly.entity_id
_entity_poly.type
_entity_poly.pdbx_seq_one_letter_code
_entity_poly.pdbx_strand_id
1 'polypeptide(L)'
;MGHYRLELTARLGDVTMSRNLSLTVLADDVLPGGEGVLETRKRVALSYIAEHGVPRTGRLLAMLHVGDSGPLAQELLISTLQRISARQDCSDFSMVPLLWIWHDFHGEHFPAVLWKRVRSAIVGYRYWYDELGNDVMWYWSENHALCFHTAQYLAGQMFPDDLFTASGRRGREQQAIATQRLHAWFDAVEQQGSLSGIRPRITRWITLACLRSINWPTTPRCASARAI
;
A
#
# COMPACT_ATOMS: atom_id res chain seq x y z
N MET A 1 17.84 5.99 10.91
CA MET A 1 17.86 5.19 9.66
C MET A 1 18.44 6.05 8.55
N GLY A 2 19.57 5.67 7.96
CA GLY A 2 20.19 6.43 6.87
C GLY A 2 20.14 5.66 5.56
N HIS A 3 19.71 6.32 4.48
CA HIS A 3 19.86 5.80 3.12
C HIS A 3 21.13 6.38 2.52
N TYR A 4 22.11 5.53 2.27
CA TYR A 4 23.40 5.89 1.71
C TYR A 4 23.50 5.38 0.29
N ARG A 5 24.14 6.16 -0.58
CA ARG A 5 24.54 5.72 -1.92
C ARG A 5 26.04 5.49 -1.88
N LEU A 6 26.47 4.24 -1.95
CA LEU A 6 27.87 3.90 -2.18
C LEU A 6 28.10 3.78 -3.67
N GLU A 7 29.10 4.48 -4.18
CA GLU A 7 29.60 4.24 -5.53
C GLU A 7 30.77 3.26 -5.46
N LEU A 8 30.58 2.08 -6.04
CA LEU A 8 31.63 1.07 -6.16
C LEU A 8 32.28 1.23 -7.54
N THR A 9 33.58 1.53 -7.56
CA THR A 9 34.35 1.64 -8.80
C THR A 9 35.39 0.53 -8.85
N ALA A 10 35.39 -0.26 -9.92
CA ALA A 10 36.38 -1.27 -10.23
C ALA A 10 37.16 -0.86 -11.47
N ARG A 11 38.48 -1.11 -11.46
CA ARG A 11 39.37 -0.76 -12.57
C ARG A 11 40.28 -1.94 -12.92
N LEU A 12 40.38 -2.25 -14.21
CA LEU A 12 41.32 -3.24 -14.75
C LEU A 12 41.99 -2.65 -15.99
N GLY A 13 43.28 -2.30 -15.86
CA GLY A 13 44.00 -1.54 -16.87
C GLY A 13 43.31 -0.20 -17.16
N ASP A 14 42.95 0.00 -18.44
CA ASP A 14 42.30 1.22 -18.92
C ASP A 14 40.77 1.18 -18.80
N VAL A 15 40.19 0.05 -18.38
CA VAL A 15 38.74 -0.09 -18.22
C VAL A 15 38.34 0.24 -16.79
N THR A 16 37.40 1.17 -16.64
CA THR A 16 36.78 1.53 -15.36
C THR A 16 35.28 1.26 -15.42
N MET A 17 34.73 0.58 -14.41
CA MET A 17 33.30 0.38 -14.23
C MET A 17 32.87 0.91 -12.86
N SER A 18 31.80 1.68 -12.82
CA SER A 18 31.22 2.19 -11.58
C SER A 18 29.76 1.75 -11.44
N ARG A 19 29.36 1.39 -10.22
CA ARG A 19 27.98 1.02 -9.90
C ARG A 19 27.55 1.66 -8.57
N ASN A 20 26.38 2.29 -8.59
CA ASN A 20 25.73 2.78 -7.38
C ASN A 20 25.03 1.64 -6.64
N LEU A 21 25.31 1.51 -5.35
CA LEU A 21 24.66 0.58 -4.44
C LEU A 21 23.96 1.38 -3.34
N SER A 22 22.64 1.24 -3.28
CA SER A 22 21.84 1.86 -2.22
C SER A 22 21.88 0.99 -0.97
N LEU A 23 22.33 1.56 0.14
CA LEU A 23 22.36 0.90 1.44
C LEU A 23 21.42 1.58 2.41
N THR A 24 20.75 0.75 3.19
CA THR A 24 20.00 1.19 4.36
C THR A 24 20.77 0.74 5.57
N VAL A 25 21.40 1.70 6.26
CA VAL A 25 22.02 1.42 7.56
C VAL A 25 20.96 1.67 8.62
N LEU A 26 20.56 0.60 9.29
CA LEU A 26 19.79 0.65 10.51
C LEU A 26 20.80 0.93 11.62
N ALA A 27 20.61 2.03 12.34
CA ALA A 27 21.34 2.24 13.59
C ALA A 27 20.87 1.18 14.60
N ASP A 28 21.75 0.79 15.53
CA ASP A 28 21.39 -0.06 16.67
C ASP A 28 20.42 0.61 17.64
N ASP A 29 19.98 1.84 17.34
CA ASP A 29 18.90 2.52 18.05
C ASP A 29 17.72 1.57 18.19
N VAL A 30 17.39 1.27 19.44
CA VAL A 30 16.28 0.41 19.83
C VAL A 30 15.03 0.95 19.15
N LEU A 31 14.50 0.22 18.17
CA LEU A 31 13.18 0.52 17.62
C LEU A 31 12.23 0.61 18.82
N PRO A 32 11.54 1.74 19.01
CA PRO A 32 10.77 1.93 20.21
C PRO A 32 9.61 0.90 20.19
N GLY A 33 9.45 0.13 21.28
CA GLY A 33 8.40 -0.90 21.36
C GLY A 33 8.77 -2.26 21.96
N GLY A 34 9.84 -2.36 22.77
CA GLY A 34 10.21 -3.61 23.45
C GLY A 34 9.28 -4.03 24.58
N GLU A 35 8.63 -3.08 25.27
CA GLU A 35 7.82 -3.33 26.48
C GLU A 35 6.38 -2.75 26.34
N GLY A 36 5.42 -3.38 27.02
CA GLY A 36 4.02 -2.93 27.09
C GLY A 36 3.00 -3.72 26.25
N VAL A 37 1.72 -3.44 26.45
CA VAL A 37 0.60 -4.07 25.73
C VAL A 37 0.58 -3.65 24.24
N LEU A 38 -0.04 -4.48 23.39
CA LEU A 38 -0.04 -4.32 21.93
C LEU A 38 -0.43 -2.91 21.46
N GLU A 39 -1.42 -2.29 22.09
CA GLU A 39 -1.89 -0.94 21.72
C GLU A 39 -0.84 0.14 21.98
N THR A 40 -0.10 0.05 23.09
CA THR A 40 1.02 0.96 23.38
C THR A 40 2.10 0.81 22.32
N ARG A 41 2.46 -0.42 21.96
CA ARG A 41 3.46 -0.70 20.92
C ARG A 41 3.05 -0.15 19.55
N LYS A 42 1.78 -0.30 19.16
CA LYS A 42 1.25 0.28 17.91
C LYS A 42 1.36 1.79 17.90
N ARG A 43 0.95 2.46 18.99
CA ARG A 43 1.02 3.93 19.10
C ARG A 43 2.44 4.44 18.99
N VAL A 44 3.37 3.79 19.69
CA VAL A 44 4.80 4.12 19.65
C VAL A 44 5.35 3.96 18.23
N ALA A 45 5.04 2.84 17.55
CA ALA A 45 5.46 2.62 16.17
C ALA A 45 4.88 3.67 15.20
N LEU A 46 3.59 4.01 15.33
CA LEU A 46 2.95 5.05 14.50
C LEU A 46 3.57 6.42 14.74
N SER A 47 3.86 6.78 16.00
CA SER A 47 4.50 8.05 16.34
C SER A 47 5.89 8.15 15.72
N TYR A 48 6.69 7.07 15.82
CA TYR A 48 8.02 7.01 15.22
C TYR A 48 7.95 7.11 13.68
N ILE A 49 6.98 6.47 13.03
CA ILE A 49 6.80 6.56 11.57
C ILE A 49 6.34 7.97 11.17
N ALA A 50 5.45 8.60 11.94
CA ALA A 50 5.00 9.97 11.68
C ALA A 50 6.17 10.96 11.71
N GLU A 51 7.08 10.80 12.66
CA GLU A 51 8.24 11.67 12.85
C GLU A 51 9.38 11.40 11.86
N HIS A 52 9.76 10.12 11.69
CA HIS A 52 10.99 9.74 10.97
C HIS A 52 10.76 8.99 9.65
N GLY A 53 9.52 8.69 9.30
CA GLY A 53 9.19 7.91 8.11
C GLY A 53 9.64 8.58 6.81
N VAL A 54 9.85 7.78 5.77
CA VAL A 54 10.03 8.29 4.41
C VAL A 54 8.76 9.05 4.00
N PRO A 55 8.84 10.21 3.30
CA PRO A 55 7.69 11.01 2.89
C PRO A 55 6.83 10.31 1.81
N ARG A 56 6.09 9.29 2.23
CA ARG A 56 5.16 8.47 1.43
C ARG A 56 3.82 8.33 2.15
N THR A 57 2.82 7.78 1.47
CA THR A 57 1.45 7.64 1.99
C THR A 57 1.37 6.88 3.32
N GLY A 58 2.24 5.92 3.57
CA GLY A 58 2.30 5.23 4.87
C GLY A 58 2.69 6.15 6.03
N ARG A 59 3.57 7.13 5.81
CA ARG A 59 3.89 8.17 6.81
C ARG A 59 2.69 9.07 7.05
N LEU A 60 2.02 9.51 5.99
CA LEU A 60 0.80 10.31 6.10
C LEU A 60 -0.26 9.62 6.95
N LEU A 61 -0.54 8.34 6.69
CA LEU A 61 -1.48 7.55 7.50
C LEU A 61 -1.06 7.53 8.98
N ALA A 62 0.23 7.30 9.26
CA ALA A 62 0.73 7.28 10.63
C ALA A 62 0.57 8.64 11.33
N MET A 63 0.87 9.75 10.62
CA MET A 63 0.68 11.11 11.10
C MET A 63 -0.78 11.35 11.51
N LEU A 64 -1.74 10.98 10.65
CA LEU A 64 -3.17 11.14 10.96
C LEU A 64 -3.61 10.34 12.19
N HIS A 65 -3.16 9.08 12.34
CA HIS A 65 -3.49 8.28 13.53
C HIS A 65 -2.91 8.82 14.84
N VAL A 66 -1.86 9.64 14.80
CA VAL A 66 -1.30 10.33 15.99
C VAL A 66 -1.78 11.78 16.11
N GLY A 67 -2.71 12.22 15.25
CA GLY A 67 -3.29 13.56 15.28
C GLY A 67 -2.44 14.65 14.60
N ASP A 68 -1.36 14.28 13.92
CA ASP A 68 -0.54 15.22 13.15
C ASP A 68 -1.15 15.43 11.75
N SER A 69 -1.81 16.58 11.58
CA SER A 69 -2.46 16.99 10.34
C SER A 69 -1.97 18.35 9.84
N GLY A 70 -0.73 18.71 10.16
CA GLY A 70 -0.12 19.97 9.75
C GLY A 70 0.15 20.09 8.23
N PRO A 71 0.83 21.18 7.79
CA PRO A 71 1.12 21.43 6.37
C PRO A 71 1.79 20.26 5.64
N LEU A 72 2.72 19.57 6.31
CA LEU A 72 3.39 18.39 5.77
C LEU A 72 2.39 17.26 5.43
N ALA A 73 1.37 17.03 6.25
CA ALA A 73 0.36 16.01 5.98
C ALA A 73 -0.40 16.33 4.68
N GLN A 74 -0.73 17.61 4.48
CA GLN A 74 -1.39 18.07 3.25
C GLN A 74 -0.49 17.89 2.02
N GLU A 75 0.80 18.24 2.11
CA GLU A 75 1.77 18.04 1.03
C GLU A 75 1.91 16.55 0.66
N LEU A 76 2.00 15.67 1.66
CA LEU A 76 2.06 14.23 1.45
C LEU A 76 0.79 13.69 0.80
N LEU A 77 -0.39 14.21 1.16
CA LEU A 77 -1.65 13.84 0.51
C LEU A 77 -1.65 14.26 -0.97
N ILE A 78 -1.24 15.49 -1.26
CA ILE A 78 -1.17 16.01 -2.64
C ILE A 78 -0.20 15.17 -3.49
N SER A 79 1.00 14.88 -2.99
CA SER A 79 2.00 14.02 -3.65
C SER A 79 1.47 12.60 -3.88
N THR A 80 0.78 12.03 -2.88
CA THR A 80 0.12 10.72 -3.00
C THR A 80 -0.89 10.70 -4.14
N LEU A 81 -1.74 11.73 -4.22
CA LEU A 81 -2.76 11.85 -5.26
C LEU A 81 -2.15 12.02 -6.65
N GLN A 82 -1.05 12.77 -6.78
CA GLN A 82 -0.33 12.92 -8.05
C GLN A 82 0.21 11.57 -8.55
N ARG A 83 0.84 10.78 -7.66
CA ARG A 83 1.35 9.45 -8.00
C ARG A 83 0.25 8.50 -8.47
N ILE A 84 -0.87 8.45 -7.74
CA ILE A 84 -2.00 7.57 -8.05
C ILE A 84 -2.69 8.00 -9.34
N SER A 85 -2.94 9.29 -9.51
CA SER A 85 -3.60 9.83 -10.72
C SER A 85 -2.75 9.61 -11.97
N ALA A 86 -1.43 9.68 -11.83
CA ALA A 86 -0.49 9.39 -12.91
C ALA A 86 -0.26 7.89 -13.15
N ARG A 87 -0.86 7.00 -12.33
CA ARG A 87 -0.71 5.54 -12.44
C ARG A 87 0.76 5.11 -12.55
N GLN A 88 1.60 5.72 -11.72
CA GLN A 88 3.03 5.42 -11.69
C GLN A 88 3.25 3.97 -11.26
N ASP A 89 4.37 3.38 -11.66
CA ASP A 89 4.74 2.08 -11.14
C ASP A 89 4.77 2.09 -9.59
N CYS A 90 4.29 1.00 -9.01
CA CYS A 90 4.09 0.84 -7.56
C CYS A 90 3.07 1.80 -6.90
N SER A 91 2.15 2.41 -7.65
CA SER A 91 1.10 3.26 -7.06
C SER A 91 0.08 2.48 -6.21
N ASP A 92 0.00 1.16 -6.34
CA ASP A 92 -0.80 0.25 -5.51
C ASP A 92 -0.38 0.30 -4.03
N PHE A 93 0.91 0.44 -3.72
CA PHE A 93 1.39 0.67 -2.35
C PHE A 93 0.99 2.03 -1.78
N SER A 94 0.59 2.97 -2.63
CA SER A 94 0.03 4.27 -2.20
C SER A 94 -1.50 4.20 -2.12
N MET A 95 -2.14 3.41 -2.98
CA MET A 95 -3.60 3.27 -3.02
C MET A 95 -4.16 2.60 -1.77
N VAL A 96 -3.59 1.48 -1.32
CA VAL A 96 -4.08 0.77 -0.12
C VAL A 96 -4.10 1.67 1.13
N PRO A 97 -3.01 2.36 1.51
CA PRO A 97 -3.06 3.28 2.64
C PRO A 97 -3.92 4.53 2.37
N LEU A 98 -4.08 4.99 1.11
CA LEU A 98 -5.04 6.06 0.81
C LEU A 98 -6.49 5.63 1.10
N LEU A 99 -6.84 4.37 0.82
CA LEU A 99 -8.17 3.83 1.14
C LEU A 99 -8.42 3.76 2.64
N TRP A 100 -7.40 3.44 3.45
CA TRP A 100 -7.50 3.52 4.90
C TRP A 100 -7.62 4.97 5.40
N ILE A 101 -6.87 5.90 4.81
CA ILE A 101 -7.01 7.33 5.10
C ILE A 101 -8.45 7.79 4.81
N TRP A 102 -9.02 7.35 3.69
CA TRP A 102 -10.43 7.62 3.37
C TRP A 102 -11.38 7.01 4.41
N HIS A 103 -11.21 5.73 4.74
CA HIS A 103 -12.08 5.02 5.68
C HIS A 103 -12.12 5.68 7.07
N ASP A 104 -10.95 6.02 7.61
CA ASP A 104 -10.82 6.44 9.01
C ASP A 104 -10.98 7.96 9.19
N PHE A 105 -10.65 8.77 8.18
CA PHE A 105 -10.50 10.22 8.35
C PHE A 105 -11.27 11.08 7.33
N HIS A 106 -12.03 10.48 6.40
CA HIS A 106 -12.73 11.27 5.39
C HIS A 106 -13.68 12.30 6.02
N GLY A 107 -13.54 13.55 5.58
CA GLY A 107 -14.29 14.69 6.11
C GLY A 107 -13.58 15.43 7.24
N GLU A 108 -12.46 14.90 7.73
CA GLU A 108 -11.62 15.49 8.78
C GLU A 108 -10.28 15.97 8.21
N HIS A 109 -9.53 16.75 9.00
CA HIS A 109 -8.14 17.22 8.79
C HIS A 109 -7.83 18.07 7.53
N PHE A 110 -8.54 17.85 6.42
CA PHE A 110 -8.28 18.44 5.13
C PHE A 110 -9.53 19.15 4.57
N PRO A 111 -9.35 20.19 3.74
CA PRO A 111 -10.46 20.84 3.05
C PRO A 111 -11.27 19.87 2.18
N ALA A 112 -12.59 20.08 2.09
CA ALA A 112 -13.50 19.25 1.30
C ALA A 112 -13.08 19.07 -0.17
N VAL A 113 -12.38 20.06 -0.76
CA VAL A 113 -11.85 19.96 -2.12
C VAL A 113 -10.78 18.86 -2.27
N LEU A 114 -9.96 18.63 -1.24
CA LEU A 114 -8.98 17.53 -1.27
C LEU A 114 -9.70 16.19 -1.17
N TRP A 115 -10.72 16.07 -0.31
CA TRP A 115 -11.53 14.85 -0.24
C TRP A 115 -12.24 14.51 -1.56
N LYS A 116 -12.76 15.52 -2.28
CA LYS A 116 -13.28 15.32 -3.64
C LYS A 116 -12.21 14.77 -4.60
N ARG A 117 -10.97 15.24 -4.49
CA ARG A 117 -9.84 14.71 -5.29
C ARG A 117 -9.47 13.29 -4.88
N VAL A 118 -9.47 12.97 -3.59
CA VAL A 118 -9.25 11.60 -3.08
C VAL A 118 -10.28 10.64 -3.68
N ARG A 119 -11.58 10.96 -3.58
CA ARG A 119 -12.64 10.14 -4.19
C ARG A 119 -12.42 9.98 -5.69
N SER A 120 -12.13 11.07 -6.40
CA SER A 120 -11.89 11.05 -7.85
C SER A 120 -10.70 10.15 -8.23
N ALA A 121 -9.62 10.20 -7.43
CA ALA A 121 -8.46 9.33 -7.62
C ALA A 121 -8.82 7.85 -7.38
N ILE A 122 -9.62 7.54 -6.35
CA ILE A 122 -10.05 6.17 -6.04
C ILE A 122 -10.93 5.59 -7.16
N VAL A 123 -12.00 6.29 -7.56
CA VAL A 123 -12.93 5.78 -8.59
C VAL A 123 -12.35 5.83 -10.01
N GLY A 124 -11.36 6.70 -10.24
CA GLY A 124 -10.64 6.83 -11.52
C GLY A 124 -9.43 5.92 -11.66
N TYR A 125 -9.04 5.21 -10.61
CA TYR A 125 -7.91 4.30 -10.62
C TYR A 125 -8.19 3.05 -11.45
N ARG A 126 -7.12 2.49 -12.00
CA ARG A 126 -7.15 1.24 -12.76
C ARG A 126 -6.70 0.11 -11.84
N TYR A 127 -7.64 -0.72 -11.42
CA TYR A 127 -7.41 -1.72 -10.38
C TYR A 127 -6.80 -3.00 -10.91
N TRP A 128 -6.89 -3.28 -12.21
CA TRP A 128 -6.26 -4.46 -12.80
C TRP A 128 -6.02 -4.31 -14.30
N TYR A 129 -5.21 -5.20 -14.87
CA TYR A 129 -4.74 -5.08 -16.25
C TYR A 129 -5.86 -5.21 -17.29
N ASP A 130 -6.98 -5.86 -16.95
CA ASP A 130 -8.15 -6.03 -17.85
C ASP A 130 -8.96 -4.74 -18.05
N GLU A 131 -8.70 -3.72 -17.24
CA GLU A 131 -9.35 -2.42 -17.34
C GLU A 131 -8.63 -1.51 -18.34
N LEU A 132 -9.36 -0.55 -18.92
CA LEU A 132 -8.82 0.32 -19.95
C LEU A 132 -7.70 1.23 -19.39
N GLY A 133 -6.57 1.22 -20.06
CA GLY A 133 -5.43 2.07 -19.74
C GLY A 133 -4.16 1.68 -20.49
N ASN A 134 -3.24 2.63 -20.61
CA ASN A 134 -1.89 2.42 -21.09
C ASN A 134 -0.95 3.12 -20.12
N ASP A 135 -0.48 2.38 -19.13
CA ASP A 135 0.33 2.86 -18.02
C ASP A 135 1.45 1.85 -17.71
N VAL A 136 2.35 2.23 -16.82
CA VAL A 136 3.57 1.49 -16.51
C VAL A 136 3.43 0.60 -15.28
N MET A 137 2.21 0.41 -14.76
CA MET A 137 1.99 -0.31 -13.51
C MET A 137 2.34 -1.79 -13.64
N TRP A 138 3.08 -2.31 -12.66
CA TRP A 138 3.43 -3.73 -12.59
C TRP A 138 2.39 -4.54 -11.81
N TYR A 139 1.69 -5.46 -12.47
CA TYR A 139 0.59 -6.27 -11.88
C TYR A 139 1.00 -7.67 -11.42
N TRP A 140 2.15 -8.17 -11.87
CA TRP A 140 2.36 -9.62 -11.97
C TRP A 140 3.04 -10.28 -10.78
N SER A 141 3.72 -9.53 -9.91
CA SER A 141 4.32 -10.14 -8.73
C SER A 141 3.30 -10.34 -7.62
N GLU A 142 3.56 -11.34 -6.77
CA GLU A 142 2.67 -11.78 -5.69
C GLU A 142 2.14 -10.62 -4.82
N ASN A 143 3.02 -9.74 -4.38
CA ASN A 143 2.68 -8.59 -3.53
C ASN A 143 1.84 -7.53 -4.25
N HIS A 144 2.13 -7.24 -5.52
CA HIS A 144 1.38 -6.27 -6.31
C HIS A 144 -0.02 -6.81 -6.63
N ALA A 145 -0.13 -8.08 -7.04
CA ALA A 145 -1.42 -8.74 -7.24
C ALA A 145 -2.32 -8.62 -6.01
N LEU A 146 -1.77 -8.93 -4.83
CA LEU A 146 -2.51 -8.79 -3.56
C LEU A 146 -2.93 -7.34 -3.31
N CYS A 147 -2.02 -6.36 -3.42
CA CYS A 147 -2.35 -4.95 -3.22
C CYS A 147 -3.47 -4.47 -4.15
N PHE A 148 -3.39 -4.81 -5.43
CA PHE A 148 -4.41 -4.43 -6.41
C PHE A 148 -5.77 -5.05 -6.08
N HIS A 149 -5.81 -6.34 -5.76
CA HIS A 149 -7.07 -7.02 -5.44
C HIS A 149 -7.68 -6.49 -4.15
N THR A 150 -6.86 -6.25 -3.11
CA THR A 150 -7.33 -5.63 -1.86
C THR A 150 -7.83 -4.21 -2.10
N ALA A 151 -7.10 -3.39 -2.86
CA ALA A 151 -7.53 -2.03 -3.19
C ALA A 151 -8.86 -2.04 -3.96
N GLN A 152 -9.02 -2.96 -4.92
CA GLN A 152 -10.25 -3.12 -5.71
C GLN A 152 -11.44 -3.51 -4.81
N TYR A 153 -11.22 -4.43 -3.88
CA TYR A 153 -12.23 -4.87 -2.92
C TYR A 153 -12.70 -3.72 -2.04
N LEU A 154 -11.75 -3.01 -1.42
CA LEU A 154 -12.03 -1.90 -0.50
C LEU A 154 -12.72 -0.74 -1.23
N ALA A 155 -12.21 -0.34 -2.39
CA ALA A 155 -12.81 0.74 -3.16
C ALA A 155 -14.23 0.37 -3.61
N GLY A 156 -14.45 -0.87 -4.07
CA GLY A 156 -15.77 -1.36 -4.44
C GLY A 156 -16.76 -1.38 -3.27
N GLN A 157 -16.27 -1.71 -2.06
CA GLN A 157 -17.07 -1.67 -0.83
C GLN A 157 -17.43 -0.25 -0.39
N MET A 158 -16.48 0.69 -0.49
CA MET A 158 -16.66 2.09 -0.06
C MET A 158 -17.56 2.88 -1.02
N PHE A 159 -17.58 2.51 -2.29
CA PHE A 159 -18.28 3.24 -3.35
C PHE A 159 -19.17 2.30 -4.19
N PRO A 160 -20.13 1.57 -3.59
CA PRO A 160 -20.80 0.43 -4.22
C PRO A 160 -21.60 0.79 -5.47
N ASP A 161 -22.17 2.00 -5.52
CA ASP A 161 -23.02 2.45 -6.63
C ASP A 161 -22.31 3.39 -7.61
N ASP A 162 -21.09 3.82 -7.29
CA ASP A 162 -20.30 4.72 -8.14
C ASP A 162 -19.80 4.01 -9.39
N LEU A 163 -19.65 4.78 -10.47
CA LEU A 163 -19.03 4.31 -11.71
C LEU A 163 -17.51 4.43 -11.63
N PHE A 164 -16.81 3.30 -11.76
CA PHE A 164 -15.36 3.24 -11.84
C PHE A 164 -14.94 3.47 -13.28
N THR A 165 -14.31 4.62 -13.55
CA THR A 165 -14.18 5.12 -14.94
C THR A 165 -13.21 4.31 -15.78
N ALA A 166 -12.21 3.66 -15.17
CA ALA A 166 -11.25 2.83 -15.89
C ALA A 166 -11.87 1.51 -16.41
N SER A 167 -12.84 0.96 -15.69
CA SER A 167 -13.47 -0.32 -16.03
C SER A 167 -14.87 -0.20 -16.62
N GLY A 168 -15.54 0.93 -16.39
CA GLY A 168 -16.96 1.12 -16.68
C GLY A 168 -17.89 0.34 -15.73
N ARG A 169 -17.37 -0.23 -14.64
CA ARG A 169 -18.12 -1.06 -13.69
C ARG A 169 -18.63 -0.24 -12.51
N ARG A 170 -19.70 -0.71 -11.86
CA ARG A 170 -20.11 -0.21 -10.53
C ARG A 170 -19.21 -0.75 -9.43
N GLY A 171 -19.12 -0.07 -8.30
CA GLY A 171 -18.30 -0.52 -7.17
C GLY A 171 -18.63 -1.92 -6.68
N ARG A 172 -19.92 -2.30 -6.61
CA ARG A 172 -20.34 -3.66 -6.26
C ARG A 172 -19.78 -4.74 -7.21
N GLU A 173 -19.64 -4.41 -8.50
CA GLU A 173 -19.05 -5.32 -9.48
C GLU A 173 -17.53 -5.41 -9.29
N GLN A 174 -16.88 -4.27 -9.01
CA GLN A 174 -15.45 -4.24 -8.65
C GLN A 174 -15.17 -5.10 -7.41
N GLN A 175 -15.99 -4.97 -6.38
CA GLN A 175 -15.85 -5.76 -5.15
C GLN A 175 -16.03 -7.26 -5.42
N ALA A 176 -17.03 -7.65 -6.21
CA ALA A 176 -17.28 -9.05 -6.55
C ALA A 176 -16.10 -9.67 -7.33
N ILE A 177 -15.56 -8.95 -8.32
CA ILE A 177 -14.39 -9.39 -9.09
C ILE A 177 -13.16 -9.50 -8.19
N ALA A 178 -12.92 -8.49 -7.36
CA ALA A 178 -11.81 -8.50 -6.41
C ALA A 178 -11.89 -9.68 -5.44
N THR A 179 -13.08 -10.01 -4.97
CA THR A 179 -13.32 -11.17 -4.09
C THR A 179 -12.89 -12.46 -4.76
N GLN A 180 -13.29 -12.69 -6.02
CA GLN A 180 -12.88 -13.88 -6.78
C GLN A 180 -11.36 -13.94 -6.96
N ARG A 181 -10.73 -12.80 -7.27
CA ARG A 181 -9.27 -12.70 -7.44
C ARG A 181 -8.51 -12.97 -6.16
N LEU A 182 -8.98 -12.45 -5.02
CA LEU A 182 -8.41 -12.71 -3.71
C LEU A 182 -8.50 -14.21 -3.37
N HIS A 183 -9.65 -14.85 -3.58
CA HIS A 183 -9.78 -16.30 -3.40
C HIS A 183 -8.78 -17.08 -4.26
N ALA A 184 -8.68 -16.77 -5.56
CA ALA A 184 -7.74 -17.43 -6.45
C ALA A 184 -6.28 -17.22 -6.03
N TRP A 185 -5.94 -16.02 -5.55
CA TRP A 185 -4.62 -15.70 -5.03
C TRP A 185 -4.30 -16.52 -3.77
N PHE A 186 -5.25 -16.67 -2.83
CA PHE A 186 -5.08 -17.51 -1.64
C PHE A 186 -4.90 -18.98 -1.99
N ASP A 187 -5.76 -19.51 -2.87
CA ASP A 187 -5.68 -20.90 -3.32
C ASP A 187 -4.30 -21.18 -3.95
N ALA A 188 -3.75 -20.24 -4.73
CA ALA A 188 -2.42 -20.37 -5.32
C ALA A 188 -1.29 -20.36 -4.27
N VAL A 189 -1.36 -19.46 -3.28
CA VAL A 189 -0.38 -19.38 -2.19
C VAL A 189 -0.41 -20.63 -1.30
N GLU A 190 -1.60 -21.17 -1.00
CA GLU A 190 -1.75 -22.39 -0.21
C GLU A 190 -1.18 -23.63 -0.94
N GLN A 191 -1.36 -23.72 -2.26
CA GLN A 191 -0.90 -24.87 -3.04
C GLN A 191 0.61 -24.85 -3.31
N GLN A 192 1.20 -23.67 -3.53
CA GLN A 192 2.56 -23.54 -4.07
C GLN A 192 3.58 -22.99 -3.06
N GLY A 193 3.15 -22.54 -1.87
CA GLY A 193 3.94 -21.67 -1.03
C GLY A 193 4.08 -20.27 -1.65
N SER A 194 4.87 -19.37 -1.06
CA SER A 194 5.08 -18.03 -1.66
C SER A 194 5.68 -18.19 -3.07
N LEU A 195 4.94 -17.69 -4.06
CA LEU A 195 5.15 -17.88 -5.50
C LEU A 195 6.42 -17.22 -6.02
N SER A 196 7.02 -16.32 -5.24
CA SER A 196 8.13 -15.48 -5.70
C SER A 196 9.51 -15.95 -5.25
N GLY A 197 9.64 -16.91 -4.34
CA GLY A 197 10.95 -17.24 -3.73
C GLY A 197 11.64 -16.05 -3.03
N ILE A 198 10.94 -14.91 -2.89
CA ILE A 198 11.44 -13.71 -2.21
C ILE A 198 11.29 -13.94 -0.70
N ARG A 199 12.40 -13.85 0.01
CA ARG A 199 12.45 -14.00 1.47
C ARG A 199 11.43 -13.09 2.20
N PRO A 200 10.90 -13.51 3.36
CA PRO A 200 9.55 -13.19 3.84
C PRO A 200 9.32 -11.79 4.43
N ARG A 201 10.28 -10.85 4.33
CA ARG A 201 10.25 -9.64 5.17
C ARG A 201 9.45 -8.47 4.61
N ILE A 202 9.45 -8.27 3.29
CA ILE A 202 8.68 -7.18 2.65
C ILE A 202 7.23 -7.61 2.40
N THR A 203 7.03 -8.88 2.03
CA THR A 203 5.71 -9.45 1.75
C THR A 203 4.84 -9.54 3.00
N ARG A 204 5.40 -9.93 4.17
CA ARG A 204 4.59 -10.15 5.39
C ARG A 204 3.78 -8.94 5.85
N TRP A 205 4.35 -7.73 5.86
CA TRP A 205 3.63 -6.56 6.37
C TRP A 205 2.50 -6.12 5.44
N ILE A 206 2.77 -6.07 4.13
CA ILE A 206 1.77 -5.71 3.11
C ILE A 206 0.67 -6.77 3.06
N THR A 207 1.05 -8.04 3.14
CA THR A 207 0.08 -9.14 3.22
C THR A 207 -0.79 -9.01 4.47
N LEU A 208 -0.22 -8.94 5.68
CA LEU A 208 -1.02 -8.80 6.91
C LEU A 208 -1.92 -7.55 6.90
N ALA A 209 -1.43 -6.42 6.41
CA ALA A 209 -2.21 -5.21 6.20
C ALA A 209 -3.44 -5.47 5.31
N CYS A 210 -3.21 -6.05 4.14
CA CYS A 210 -4.26 -6.34 3.18
C CYS A 210 -5.29 -7.34 3.72
N LEU A 211 -4.83 -8.39 4.40
CA LEU A 211 -5.70 -9.41 5.00
C LEU A 211 -6.62 -8.83 6.06
N ARG A 212 -6.08 -8.00 6.96
CA ARG A 212 -6.88 -7.35 8.02
C ARG A 212 -7.93 -6.39 7.49
N SER A 213 -7.75 -5.90 6.26
CA SER A 213 -8.67 -4.93 5.65
C SER A 213 -9.92 -5.58 5.08
N ILE A 214 -9.91 -6.90 4.83
CA ILE A 214 -11.02 -7.58 4.16
C ILE A 214 -11.96 -8.12 5.23
N ASN A 215 -13.22 -7.65 5.20
CA ASN A 215 -14.24 -8.17 6.11
C ASN A 215 -14.75 -9.52 5.58
N TRP A 216 -14.07 -10.57 6.03
CA TRP A 216 -14.14 -11.86 5.38
C TRP A 216 -15.44 -12.62 5.74
N PRO A 217 -16.20 -13.17 4.76
CA PRO A 217 -17.43 -13.92 5.03
C PRO A 217 -17.18 -15.21 5.84
N THR A 218 -18.13 -15.64 6.67
CA THR A 218 -18.04 -16.78 7.63
C THR A 218 -17.99 -18.17 6.99
N THR A 219 -17.71 -18.25 5.70
CA THR A 219 -17.55 -19.52 5.00
C THR A 219 -16.27 -20.26 5.44
N PRO A 220 -16.08 -21.55 5.12
CA PRO A 220 -14.90 -22.33 5.55
C PRO A 220 -13.58 -22.04 4.80
N ARG A 221 -13.63 -21.59 3.53
CA ARG A 221 -12.47 -21.36 2.61
C ARG A 221 -11.55 -20.16 2.94
N CYS A 222 -11.49 -19.83 4.22
CA CYS A 222 -11.72 -18.47 4.70
C CYS A 222 -11.19 -18.34 6.13
N ALA A 223 -11.16 -19.46 6.83
CA ALA A 223 -10.54 -19.63 8.13
C ALA A 223 -9.02 -19.44 8.08
N SER A 224 -8.34 -19.83 7.00
CA SER A 224 -6.89 -19.64 6.82
C SER A 224 -6.51 -18.16 6.70
N ALA A 225 -7.28 -17.38 5.94
CA ALA A 225 -7.08 -15.93 5.80
C ALA A 225 -7.34 -15.14 7.10
N ARG A 226 -8.20 -15.65 7.99
CA ARG A 226 -8.45 -15.08 9.34
C ARG A 226 -7.38 -15.43 10.37
N ALA A 227 -6.64 -16.51 10.15
CA ALA A 227 -5.67 -17.05 11.10
C ALA A 227 -4.29 -16.34 11.02
N ILE A 228 -4.12 -15.41 10.07
CA ILE A 228 -2.92 -14.60 9.83
C ILE A 228 -3.09 -13.20 10.42
#